data_AF-A0A961A8Y2-F1
#
_entry.id   AF-A0A961A8Y2-F1
#
_cell.length_a   1.000
_cell.length_b   1.000
_cell.length_c   1.000
_cell.angle_alpha   90.00
_cell.angle_beta   90.00
_cell.angle_gamma   90.00
#
_symmetry.space_group_name_H-M   'P 1'
#
loop_
_entity.id
_entity.type
_entity.pdbx_description
1 polymer ?
#
loop_
_entity_poly.entity_id
_entity_poly.type
_entity_poly.pdbx_seq_one_letter_code
_entity_poly.pdbx_strand_id
1 'polypeptide(L)'
;EFLQINRYLVRDLQERGLWNPDVRGQIMASDGSIQMLDLPEDIRALYRTAWEYPQKVLIDLAAARGAYIDQSQSLNLFMATPTIGKLSAMYRHVWLSGLKTTYYLRSRPASGINKSVYAGSDQSAVACSLENPETCEACD
;
A
#
# COMPACT_ATOMS: atom_id res chain seq x y z
N GLU A 1 -4.83 -1.76 17.90
CA GLU A 1 -4.77 -2.07 16.44
C GLU A 1 -3.44 -2.75 16.17
N PHE A 2 -3.41 -3.84 15.40
CA PHE A 2 -2.18 -4.58 15.12
C PHE A 2 -1.77 -4.36 13.67
N LEU A 3 -0.58 -3.80 13.46
CA LEU A 3 -0.01 -3.65 12.13
C LEU A 3 0.37 -5.02 11.58
N GLN A 4 -0.17 -5.38 10.42
CA GLN A 4 0.15 -6.62 9.73
C GLN A 4 0.77 -6.32 8.36
N ILE A 5 2.00 -6.78 8.17
CA ILE A 5 2.71 -6.74 6.88
C ILE A 5 2.47 -8.08 6.17
N ASN A 6 2.48 -8.07 4.83
CA ASN A 6 2.36 -9.28 4.04
C ASN A 6 3.39 -10.34 4.46
N ARG A 7 2.91 -11.48 4.95
CA ARG A 7 3.74 -12.57 5.48
C ARG A 7 4.69 -13.17 4.44
N TYR A 8 4.28 -13.18 3.17
CA TYR A 8 5.11 -13.67 2.07
C TYR A 8 6.29 -12.73 1.83
N LEU A 9 6.04 -11.42 1.76
CA LEU A 9 7.10 -10.42 1.61
C LEU A 9 8.11 -10.51 2.75
N VAL A 10 7.64 -10.64 4.00
CA VAL A 10 8.53 -10.76 5.17
C VAL A 10 9.41 -12.00 5.05
N ARG A 11 8.83 -13.15 4.70
CA ARG A 11 9.58 -14.40 4.54
C ARG A 11 10.64 -14.28 3.43
N ASP A 12 10.26 -13.79 2.25
CA ASP A 12 11.16 -13.69 1.11
C ASP A 12 12.30 -12.66 1.36
N LEU A 13 12.05 -11.62 2.15
CA LEU A 13 13.10 -10.71 2.63
C LEU A 13 14.00 -11.35 3.70
N GLN A 14 13.44 -12.17 4.59
CA GLN A 14 14.21 -12.91 5.61
C GLN A 14 15.16 -13.93 4.97
N GLU A 15 14.67 -14.70 3.99
CA GLU A 15 15.47 -15.67 3.24
C GLU A 15 16.68 -15.04 2.54
N ARG A 16 16.56 -13.75 2.17
CA ARG A 16 17.64 -12.98 1.52
C ARG A 16 18.47 -12.14 2.50
N GLY A 17 18.20 -12.21 3.80
CA GLY A 17 18.89 -11.39 4.81
C GLY A 17 18.60 -9.89 4.69
N LEU A 18 17.53 -9.49 4.00
CA LEU A 18 17.14 -8.10 3.76
C LEU A 18 16.14 -7.57 4.80
N TRP A 19 15.62 -8.44 5.65
CA TRP A 19 14.63 -8.06 6.66
C TRP A 19 15.29 -7.45 7.91
N ASN A 20 15.15 -6.13 8.08
CA ASN A 20 15.66 -5.40 9.24
C ASN A 20 14.66 -4.31 9.71
N PRO A 21 14.87 -3.69 10.89
CA PRO A 21 13.97 -2.67 11.43
C PRO A 21 13.79 -1.45 10.51
N ASP A 22 14.83 -1.06 9.78
CA ASP A 22 14.79 0.10 8.88
C ASP A 22 13.89 -0.18 7.67
N VAL A 23 14.04 -1.36 7.04
CA VAL A 23 13.19 -1.81 5.93
C VAL A 23 11.74 -1.90 6.39
N ARG A 24 11.49 -2.43 7.60
CA ARG A 24 10.14 -2.44 8.17
C ARG A 24 9.57 -1.02 8.31
N GLY A 25 10.36 -0.08 8.84
CA GLY A 25 9.96 1.32 8.99
C GLY A 25 9.66 1.99 7.64
N GLN A 26 10.50 1.75 6.63
CA GLN A 26 10.31 2.28 5.27
C GLN A 26 9.05 1.72 4.59
N ILE A 27 8.75 0.43 4.77
CA ILE A 27 7.51 -0.19 4.27
C ILE A 27 6.28 0.47 4.93
N MET A 28 6.35 0.73 6.24
CA MET A 28 5.26 1.38 6.97
C MET A 28 5.05 2.83 6.51
N ALA A 29 6.14 3.58 6.33
CA ALA A 29 6.10 4.96 5.83
C ALA A 29 5.58 5.04 4.38
N SER A 30 5.76 3.99 3.59
CA SER A 30 5.36 3.90 2.19
C SER A 30 3.99 3.25 1.99
N ASP A 31 3.17 3.13 3.03
CA ASP A 31 1.83 2.54 2.97
C ASP A 31 1.80 1.10 2.42
N GLY A 32 2.85 0.34 2.72
CA GLY A 32 3.04 -1.04 2.25
C GLY A 32 3.62 -1.17 0.84
N SER A 33 3.90 -0.06 0.15
CA SER A 33 4.65 -0.09 -1.11
C SER A 33 6.14 -0.31 -0.86
N ILE A 34 6.78 -1.08 -1.75
CA ILE A 34 8.23 -1.32 -1.72
C ILE A 34 8.97 -0.77 -2.96
N GLN A 35 8.28 -0.06 -3.85
CA GLN A 35 8.86 0.33 -5.14
C GLN A 35 10.02 1.33 -5.01
N MET A 36 9.96 2.19 -4.00
CA MET A 36 10.97 3.22 -3.72
C MET A 36 12.09 2.75 -2.80
N LEU A 37 12.01 1.52 -2.28
CA LEU A 37 13.03 0.96 -1.40
C LEU A 37 14.17 0.37 -2.23
N ASP A 38 15.37 0.37 -1.65
CA ASP A 38 16.55 -0.28 -2.23
C ASP A 38 16.48 -1.80 -2.03
N LEU A 39 15.62 -2.43 -2.83
CA LEU A 39 15.38 -3.87 -2.82
C LEU A 39 15.56 -4.45 -4.23
N PRO A 40 15.92 -5.74 -4.34
CA PRO A 40 16.05 -6.43 -5.61
C PRO A 40 14.82 -6.23 -6.52
N GLU A 41 15.06 -6.05 -7.82
CA GLU A 41 14.02 -5.75 -8.80
C GLU A 41 12.95 -6.84 -8.87
N ASP A 42 13.34 -8.10 -8.75
CA ASP A 42 12.43 -9.24 -8.77
C ASP A 42 11.43 -9.21 -7.61
N ILE A 43 11.89 -8.85 -6.41
CA ILE A 43 11.04 -8.65 -5.22
C ILE A 43 10.10 -7.47 -5.43
N ARG A 44 10.62 -6.33 -5.91
CA ARG A 44 9.80 -5.14 -6.19
C ARG A 44 8.74 -5.43 -7.24
N ALA A 45 9.07 -6.16 -8.30
CA ALA A 45 8.16 -6.55 -9.37
C ALA A 45 7.06 -7.50 -8.87
N LEU A 46 7.41 -8.45 -7.99
CA LEU A 46 6.48 -9.43 -7.41
C LEU A 46 5.47 -8.79 -6.46
N TYR A 47 5.94 -7.92 -5.56
CA TYR A 47 5.09 -7.34 -4.50
C TYR A 47 4.55 -5.95 -4.84
N ARG A 48 4.24 -5.72 -6.12
CA ARG A 48 3.50 -4.53 -6.53
C ARG A 48 2.12 -4.47 -5.88
N THR A 49 1.75 -3.30 -5.39
CA THR A 49 0.43 -3.06 -4.79
C THR A 49 -0.64 -2.86 -5.88
N ALA A 50 -1.92 -2.92 -5.51
CA ALA A 50 -3.04 -2.71 -6.43
C ALA A 50 -3.01 -1.33 -7.13
N TRP A 51 -2.31 -0.36 -6.56
CA TRP A 51 -2.16 1.01 -7.08
C TRP A 51 -1.04 1.15 -8.10
N GLU A 52 -0.08 0.21 -8.10
CA GLU A 52 1.10 0.21 -8.96
C GLU A 52 0.88 -0.57 -10.26
N TYR A 53 -0.13 -1.45 -10.28
CA TYR A 53 -0.48 -2.19 -11.48
C TYR A 53 -1.27 -1.33 -12.48
N PRO A 54 -0.91 -1.36 -13.78
CA PRO A 54 -1.72 -0.75 -14.82
C PRO A 54 -3.11 -1.40 -14.86
N GLN A 55 -4.16 -0.59 -14.70
CA GLN A 55 -5.55 -1.10 -14.67
C GLN A 55 -5.95 -1.79 -15.98
N LYS A 56 -5.34 -1.40 -17.11
CA LYS A 56 -5.53 -2.08 -18.39
C LYS A 56 -5.18 -3.57 -18.30
N VAL A 57 -4.05 -3.92 -17.67
CA VAL A 57 -3.61 -5.32 -17.52
C VAL A 57 -4.61 -6.09 -16.66
N LEU A 58 -5.10 -5.49 -15.58
CA LEU A 58 -6.12 -6.11 -14.73
C LEU A 58 -7.42 -6.39 -15.52
N ILE A 59 -7.84 -5.46 -16.38
CA ILE A 59 -9.00 -5.60 -17.26
C ILE A 59 -8.78 -6.70 -18.29
N ASP A 60 -7.62 -6.75 -18.93
CA ASP A 60 -7.29 -7.76 -19.93
C ASP A 60 -7.30 -9.18 -19.33
N LEU A 61 -6.74 -9.33 -18.12
CA LEU A 61 -6.78 -10.59 -17.37
C LEU A 61 -8.21 -10.97 -16.95
N ALA A 62 -9.03 -9.99 -16.56
CA ALA A 62 -10.42 -10.22 -16.21
C ALA A 62 -11.23 -10.66 -17.44
N ALA A 63 -10.98 -10.08 -18.61
CA ALA A 63 -11.61 -10.46 -19.86
C ALA A 63 -11.20 -11.87 -20.29
N ALA A 64 -9.90 -12.19 -20.19
CA ALA A 64 -9.36 -13.51 -20.53
C ALA A 64 -10.01 -14.65 -19.73
N ARG A 65 -10.22 -14.46 -18.41
CA ARG A 65 -10.95 -15.45 -17.60
C ARG A 65 -12.47 -15.43 -17.80
N GLY A 66 -13.02 -14.36 -18.36
CA GLY A 66 -14.46 -14.17 -18.56
C GLY A 66 -15.10 -15.22 -19.45
N ALA A 67 -14.36 -15.80 -20.40
CA ALA A 67 -14.83 -16.90 -21.25
C ALA A 67 -15.19 -18.18 -20.47
N TYR A 68 -14.65 -18.34 -19.25
CA TYR A 68 -14.87 -19.50 -18.39
C TYR A 68 -15.80 -19.19 -17.21
N ILE A 69 -16.48 -18.03 -17.23
CA ILE A 69 -17.42 -17.60 -16.19
C ILE A 69 -18.81 -17.48 -16.83
N ASP A 70 -19.74 -18.33 -16.38
CA ASP A 70 -21.11 -18.39 -16.88
C ASP A 70 -21.88 -17.07 -16.66
N GLN A 71 -21.70 -16.46 -15.48
CA GLN A 71 -22.29 -15.19 -15.10
C GLN A 71 -21.28 -14.05 -15.25
N SER A 72 -20.81 -13.46 -14.15
CA SER A 72 -19.86 -12.35 -14.15
C SER A 72 -18.92 -12.42 -12.94
N GLN A 73 -18.16 -11.35 -12.72
CA GLN A 73 -17.16 -11.24 -11.66
C GLN A 73 -17.16 -9.83 -11.04
N SER A 74 -16.96 -9.77 -9.73
CA SER A 74 -16.84 -8.50 -9.00
C SER A 74 -15.44 -7.90 -9.19
N LEU A 75 -15.27 -7.14 -10.27
CA LEU A 75 -14.00 -6.51 -10.60
C LEU A 75 -13.87 -5.12 -9.96
N ASN A 76 -13.08 -5.01 -8.89
CA ASN A 76 -12.67 -3.72 -8.33
C ASN A 76 -11.57 -3.08 -9.19
N LEU A 77 -11.66 -1.77 -9.40
CA LEU A 77 -10.68 -0.96 -10.13
C LEU A 77 -10.04 0.05 -9.17
N PHE A 78 -8.76 0.33 -9.40
CA PHE A 78 -7.95 1.17 -8.51
C PHE A 78 -7.35 2.33 -9.30
N MET A 79 -7.61 3.56 -8.88
CA MET A 79 -7.02 4.75 -9.50
C MET A 79 -6.71 5.77 -8.42
N ALA A 80 -5.43 5.94 -8.09
CA ALA A 80 -5.00 6.83 -7.01
C ALA A 80 -5.53 8.26 -7.23
N THR A 81 -5.33 8.82 -8.42
CA THR A 81 -5.80 10.16 -8.81
C THR A 81 -6.76 10.06 -9.98
N PRO A 82 -8.07 9.91 -9.73
CA PRO A 82 -9.06 9.80 -10.79
C PRO A 82 -9.23 11.13 -11.52
N THR A 83 -9.21 11.09 -12.84
CA THR A 83 -9.63 12.20 -13.70
C THR A 83 -10.69 11.72 -14.67
N ILE A 84 -11.59 12.60 -15.10
CA ILE A 84 -12.68 12.24 -16.03
C ILE A 84 -12.13 11.58 -17.29
N GLY A 85 -11.03 12.11 -17.85
CA GLY A 85 -10.38 11.52 -19.03
C GLY A 85 -9.85 10.11 -18.79
N LYS A 86 -9.14 9.87 -17.67
CA LYS A 86 -8.61 8.55 -17.34
C LYS A 86 -9.72 7.53 -17.06
N LEU A 87 -10.77 7.95 -16.34
CA LEU A 87 -11.92 7.09 -16.05
C LEU A 87 -12.68 6.74 -17.33
N SER A 88 -12.96 7.73 -18.18
CA SER A 88 -13.65 7.51 -19.46
C SER A 88 -12.87 6.52 -20.35
N ALA A 89 -11.56 6.71 -20.49
CA ALA A 89 -10.71 5.78 -21.24
C ALA A 89 -10.71 4.36 -20.66
N MET A 90 -10.63 4.24 -19.33
CA MET A 90 -10.65 2.96 -18.63
C MET A 90 -11.98 2.22 -18.80
N TYR A 91 -13.13 2.89 -18.55
CA TYR A 91 -14.44 2.26 -18.71
C TYR A 91 -14.77 1.95 -20.17
N ARG A 92 -14.29 2.76 -21.12
CA ARG A 92 -14.36 2.43 -22.54
C ARG A 92 -13.57 1.15 -22.85
N HIS A 93 -12.37 0.99 -22.28
CA HIS A 93 -11.58 -0.24 -22.44
C HIS A 93 -12.27 -1.46 -21.84
N VAL A 94 -12.86 -1.33 -20.64
CA VAL A 94 -13.68 -2.39 -20.01
C VAL A 94 -14.78 -2.86 -20.95
N TRP A 95 -15.57 -1.91 -21.49
CA TRP A 95 -16.69 -2.22 -22.36
C TRP A 95 -16.24 -2.89 -23.67
N LEU A 96 -15.21 -2.34 -24.33
CA LEU A 96 -14.67 -2.91 -25.56
C LEU A 96 -14.04 -4.31 -25.35
N SER A 97 -13.58 -4.61 -24.13
CA SER A 97 -13.03 -5.93 -23.78
C SER A 97 -14.12 -6.99 -23.52
N GLY A 98 -15.40 -6.64 -23.62
CA GLY A 98 -16.52 -7.57 -23.44
C GLY A 98 -16.81 -7.94 -21.99
N LEU A 99 -16.28 -7.19 -21.02
CA LEU A 99 -16.59 -7.42 -19.61
C LEU A 99 -18.03 -7.03 -19.28
N LYS A 100 -18.72 -7.92 -18.56
CA LYS A 100 -20.12 -7.73 -18.15
C LYS A 100 -20.27 -6.75 -16.97
N THR A 101 -19.31 -6.71 -16.04
CA THR A 101 -19.41 -5.89 -14.82
C THR A 101 -18.10 -5.27 -14.37
N THR A 102 -18.21 -4.09 -13.75
CA THR A 102 -17.23 -3.52 -12.81
C THR A 102 -17.89 -3.36 -11.44
N TYR A 103 -17.10 -3.27 -10.38
CA TYR A 103 -17.62 -3.12 -9.02
C TYR A 103 -17.25 -1.76 -8.41
N TYR A 104 -16.33 -1.70 -7.44
CA TYR A 104 -15.89 -0.41 -6.89
C TYR A 104 -14.76 0.21 -7.70
N LEU A 105 -14.84 1.53 -7.85
CA LEU A 105 -13.66 2.37 -8.08
C LEU A 105 -13.09 2.80 -6.73
N ARG A 106 -11.85 2.42 -6.46
CA ARG A 106 -11.11 2.86 -5.27
C ARG A 106 -10.17 3.98 -5.68
N SER A 107 -10.27 5.12 -4.99
CA SER A 107 -9.33 6.24 -5.09
C SER A 107 -8.62 6.48 -3.75
N ARG A 108 -7.50 7.20 -3.80
CA ARG A 108 -6.82 7.67 -2.58
C ARG A 108 -6.99 9.19 -2.50
N PRO A 109 -7.34 9.75 -1.32
CA PRO A 109 -7.29 11.19 -1.14
C PRO A 109 -5.85 11.69 -1.35
N ALA A 110 -5.72 12.89 -1.88
CA ALA A 110 -4.41 13.50 -2.14
C ALA A 110 -3.66 13.84 -0.82
N SER A 111 -4.40 14.09 0.26
CA SER A 111 -3.83 14.29 1.60
C SER A 111 -3.70 12.95 2.33
N GLY A 112 -2.47 12.61 2.72
CA GLY A 112 -2.21 11.48 3.61
C GLY A 112 -2.76 11.76 5.01
N ILE A 113 -3.39 10.77 5.63
CA ILE A 113 -3.75 10.82 7.05
C ILE A 113 -2.46 10.63 7.85
N ASN A 114 -2.20 11.50 8.83
CA ASN A 114 -1.06 11.37 9.74
C ASN A 114 -1.13 10.00 10.45
N LYS A 115 -0.12 9.15 10.20
CA LYS A 115 -0.05 7.81 10.79
C LYS A 115 0.81 7.88 12.05
N SER A 116 0.30 7.32 13.14
CA SER A 116 1.10 7.04 14.33
C SER A 116 2.11 5.96 13.97
N VAL A 117 3.30 6.38 13.53
CA VAL A 117 4.43 5.49 13.42
C VAL A 117 4.75 5.07 14.85
N TYR A 118 4.56 3.79 15.17
CA TYR A 118 5.15 3.20 16.37
C TYR A 118 6.66 3.31 16.20
N ALA A 119 7.22 4.45 16.64
CA ALA A 119 8.64 4.57 16.87
C ALA A 119 9.00 3.45 17.86
N GLY A 120 9.96 2.62 17.48
CA GLY A 120 10.59 1.72 18.45
C GLY A 120 10.98 2.54 19.66
N SER A 121 10.65 2.02 20.83
CA SER A 121 11.10 2.53 22.13
C SER A 121 12.62 2.66 22.12
N ASP A 122 13.12 3.90 22.05
CA ASP A 122 14.40 4.35 22.64
C ASP A 122 14.61 5.85 22.43
N GLN A 123 13.61 6.63 22.79
CA GLN A 123 13.87 7.96 23.33
C GLN A 123 13.24 7.94 24.71
N SER A 124 14.09 7.97 25.74
CA SER A 124 13.70 8.29 27.10
C SER A 124 12.79 9.52 27.03
N ALA A 125 11.48 9.30 27.09
CA ALA A 125 10.54 10.36 27.30
C ALA A 125 10.98 10.98 28.61
N VAL A 126 11.58 12.17 28.54
CA VAL A 126 11.90 12.98 29.70
C VAL A 126 10.55 13.43 30.26
N ALA A 127 9.89 12.52 30.97
CA ALA A 127 8.74 12.81 31.79
C ALA A 127 9.26 13.59 32.99
N CYS A 128 8.63 14.70 33.34
CA CYS A 128 8.96 15.44 34.55
C CYS A 128 8.89 14.47 35.74
N SER A 129 10.05 14.12 36.29
CA SER A 129 10.18 13.30 37.50
C SER A 129 10.80 14.17 38.59
N LEU A 130 10.51 13.86 39.85
CA LEU A 130 11.13 14.52 41.01
C LEU A 130 12.65 14.36 41.05
N GLU A 131 13.21 13.45 40.23
CA GLU A 131 14.63 13.18 40.11
C GLU A 131 15.33 14.07 39.06
N ASN A 132 14.59 14.85 38.26
CA ASN A 132 15.13 15.83 37.29
C ASN A 132 14.35 17.16 37.31
N PRO A 133 14.45 17.94 38.41
CA PRO A 133 13.74 19.21 38.56
C PRO A 133 14.24 20.30 37.60
N GLU A 134 15.44 20.15 37.04
CA GLU A 134 16.12 21.19 36.24
C GLU A 134 15.62 21.25 34.80
N THR A 135 14.76 20.31 34.40
CA THR A 135 14.29 20.14 33.01
C THR A 135 12.80 20.47 32.82
N CYS A 136 12.10 20.90 33.89
CA CYS A 136 10.65 21.12 33.87
C CYS A 136 10.30 22.58 34.21
N GLU A 137 10.02 23.41 33.18
CA GLU A 137 9.54 24.79 33.33
C GLU A 137 8.14 24.91 33.97
N ALA A 138 7.48 23.80 34.28
CA ALA A 138 6.17 23.76 34.93
C ALA A 138 6.23 23.68 36.48
N CYS A 139 7.44 23.63 37.05
CA CYS A 139 7.67 23.57 38.50
C CYS A 139 8.18 24.88 39.12
N ASP A 140 8.23 25.97 38.35
CA ASP A 140 8.41 27.34 38.89
C ASP A 140 7.12 27.87 39.53
#